data_AF-A0A382ZQI9-F1
#
_entry.id   AF-A0A382ZQI9-F1
#
_cell.length_a   1.000
_cell.length_b   1.000
_cell.length_c   1.000
_cell.angle_alpha   90.00
_cell.angle_beta   90.00
_cell.angle_gamma   90.00
#
_symmetry.space_group_name_H-M   'P 1'
#
loop_
_entity.id
_entity.type
_entity.pdbx_description
1 polymer ?
#
loop_
_entity_poly.entity_id
_entity_poly.type
_entity_poly.pdbx_seq_one_letter_code
_entity_poly.pdbx_strand_id
1 'polypeptide(L)'
;MKKKNLILICIDGCRLDRVLKSKAFKHLATKSIFFPQTITYAPYTNSAIHALISGSYGNRNGCFSYWHSIKFKKFEFKTLTEYLHDAGYYTYADIHSDLVLPNSGFDEFEVFDESLVDLKQRHSNLIEKMKAKNEDNQSFFLYLHYESIHTGILNS
;
A
#
# COMPACT_ATOMS: atom_id res chain seq x y z
N MET A 1 11.30 15.72 18.40
CA MET A 1 11.94 14.90 17.34
C MET A 1 11.23 15.15 16.01
N LYS A 2 11.94 15.32 14.90
CA LYS A 2 11.31 15.47 13.57
C LYS A 2 10.68 14.12 13.19
N LYS A 3 9.38 14.12 12.87
CA LYS A 3 8.64 12.95 12.42
C LYS A 3 9.23 12.47 11.09
N LYS A 4 9.38 11.15 10.93
CA LYS A 4 9.84 10.56 9.66
C LYS A 4 8.65 10.38 8.73
N ASN A 5 8.86 10.61 7.43
CA ASN A 5 7.89 10.27 6.40
C ASN A 5 7.78 8.75 6.25
N LEU A 6 6.61 8.29 5.83
CA LEU A 6 6.32 6.87 5.60
C LEU A 6 5.86 6.68 4.17
N ILE A 7 6.51 5.75 3.46
CA ILE A 7 6.07 5.28 2.14
C ILE A 7 5.85 3.78 2.24
N LEU A 8 4.67 3.32 1.84
CA LEU A 8 4.34 1.91 1.72
C LEU A 8 4.08 1.59 0.26
N ILE A 9 4.85 0.65 -0.28
CA ILE A 9 4.71 0.19 -1.67
C ILE A 9 4.25 -1.27 -1.62
N CYS A 10 3.02 -1.53 -2.06
CA CYS A 10 2.55 -2.88 -2.32
C CYS A 10 2.90 -3.27 -3.75
N ILE A 11 3.50 -4.45 -3.94
CA ILE A 11 3.79 -5.00 -5.26
C ILE A 11 2.88 -6.21 -5.43
N ASP A 12 1.78 -6.05 -6.15
CA ASP A 12 0.81 -7.12 -6.35
C ASP A 12 1.41 -8.25 -7.21
N GLY A 13 1.11 -9.49 -6.86
CA GLY A 13 1.69 -10.69 -7.48
C GLY A 13 3.17 -10.94 -7.14
N CYS A 14 3.78 -10.13 -6.25
CA CYS A 14 5.19 -10.30 -5.90
C CYS A 14 5.43 -11.57 -5.08
N ARG A 15 6.30 -12.46 -5.58
CA ARG A 15 6.67 -13.71 -4.89
C ARG A 15 8.10 -13.68 -4.38
N LEU A 16 8.31 -14.25 -3.20
CA LEU A 16 9.61 -14.34 -2.54
C LEU A 16 10.67 -15.03 -3.42
N ASP A 17 10.33 -16.13 -4.09
CA ASP A 17 11.25 -16.87 -4.94
C ASP A 17 11.79 -16.05 -6.13
N ARG A 18 11.00 -15.10 -6.62
CA ARG A 18 11.40 -14.13 -7.65
C ARG A 18 12.24 -12.99 -7.06
N VAL A 19 11.85 -12.47 -5.90
CA VAL A 19 12.58 -11.43 -5.16
C VAL A 19 14.01 -11.87 -4.86
N LEU A 20 14.20 -13.11 -4.36
CA LEU A 20 15.52 -13.66 -4.04
C LEU A 20 16.45 -13.80 -5.26
N LYS A 21 15.90 -13.83 -6.48
CA LYS A 21 16.67 -13.89 -7.73
C LYS A 21 16.87 -12.51 -8.37
N SER A 22 16.15 -11.49 -7.94
CA SER A 22 16.18 -10.15 -8.53
C SER A 22 17.43 -9.37 -8.12
N LYS A 23 18.14 -8.81 -9.11
CA LYS A 23 19.29 -7.91 -8.86
C LYS A 23 18.87 -6.65 -8.10
N ALA A 24 17.69 -6.10 -8.41
CA ALA A 24 17.17 -4.89 -7.78
C ALA A 24 16.89 -5.09 -6.28
N PHE A 25 16.21 -6.19 -5.92
CA PHE A 25 15.93 -6.48 -4.52
C PHE A 25 17.18 -6.89 -3.73
N LYS A 26 18.12 -7.61 -4.35
CA LYS A 26 19.43 -7.88 -3.73
C LYS A 26 20.17 -6.58 -3.40
N HIS A 27 20.19 -5.63 -4.33
CA HIS A 27 20.78 -4.32 -4.09
C HIS A 27 20.05 -3.55 -2.99
N LEU A 28 18.71 -3.55 -2.99
CA LEU A 28 17.91 -2.89 -1.96
C LEU A 28 18.19 -3.49 -0.56
N ALA A 29 18.33 -4.81 -0.47
CA ALA A 29 18.65 -5.50 0.79
C ALA A 29 20.02 -5.12 1.36
N THR A 30 20.97 -4.63 0.55
CA THR A 30 22.25 -4.08 1.07
C THR A 30 22.09 -2.76 1.81
N LYS A 31 20.95 -2.07 1.62
CA LYS A 31 20.65 -0.75 2.19
C LYS A 31 19.45 -0.76 3.14
N SER A 32 18.89 -1.94 3.41
CA SER A 32 17.65 -2.09 4.17
C SER A 32 17.64 -3.40 4.96
N ILE A 33 16.58 -3.62 5.72
CA ILE A 33 16.35 -4.89 6.42
C ILE A 33 15.37 -5.71 5.57
N PHE A 34 15.77 -6.92 5.23
CA PHE A 34 14.96 -7.86 4.46
C PHE A 34 14.45 -9.00 5.33
N PHE A 35 13.14 -9.28 5.28
CA PHE A 35 12.49 -10.33 6.05
C PHE A 35 12.09 -11.51 5.13
N PRO A 36 12.90 -12.58 5.03
CA PRO A 36 12.64 -13.67 4.09
C PRO A 36 11.53 -14.63 4.51
N GLN A 37 11.02 -14.51 5.75
CA GLN A 37 10.02 -15.41 6.32
C GLN A 37 8.67 -14.73 6.56
N THR A 38 8.45 -13.56 5.95
CA THR A 38 7.16 -12.87 6.03
C THR A 38 6.11 -13.61 5.22
N ILE A 39 4.95 -13.84 5.83
CA ILE A 39 3.77 -14.40 5.18
C ILE A 39 2.66 -13.36 5.14
N THR A 40 1.80 -13.46 4.12
CA THR A 40 0.56 -12.68 4.08
C THR A 40 -0.53 -13.40 4.88
N TYR A 41 -1.44 -12.64 5.49
CA TYR A 41 -2.63 -13.18 6.13
C TYR A 41 -3.50 -14.00 5.15
N ALA A 42 -3.70 -13.45 3.95
CA ALA A 42 -4.51 -14.06 2.91
C ALA A 42 -3.83 -13.88 1.55
N PRO A 43 -3.88 -14.88 0.65
CA PRO A 43 -3.34 -14.78 -0.70
C PRO A 43 -4.29 -14.04 -1.66
N TYR A 44 -5.00 -13.02 -1.16
CA TYR A 44 -5.88 -12.13 -1.93
C TYR A 44 -5.58 -10.68 -1.50
N THR A 45 -5.44 -9.77 -2.48
CA THR A 45 -4.98 -8.39 -2.27
C THR A 45 -5.78 -7.65 -1.21
N ASN A 46 -7.10 -7.59 -1.35
CA ASN A 46 -7.95 -6.84 -0.44
C ASN A 46 -7.91 -7.36 1.01
N SER A 47 -8.05 -8.68 1.24
CA SER A 47 -8.01 -9.24 2.59
C SER A 47 -6.63 -9.06 3.24
N ALA A 48 -5.55 -9.19 2.47
CA ALA A 48 -4.19 -8.94 2.95
C ALA A 48 -3.98 -7.48 3.35
N ILE A 49 -4.38 -6.54 2.50
CA ILE A 49 -4.22 -5.10 2.73
C ILE A 49 -5.12 -4.62 3.87
N HIS A 50 -6.36 -5.09 3.96
CA HIS A 50 -7.24 -4.77 5.08
C HIS A 50 -6.68 -5.30 6.41
N ALA A 51 -6.09 -6.50 6.41
CA ALA A 51 -5.45 -7.02 7.61
C ALA A 51 -4.20 -6.21 8.02
N LEU A 52 -3.39 -5.80 7.05
CA LEU A 52 -2.23 -4.94 7.26
C LEU A 52 -2.63 -3.58 7.85
N ILE A 53 -3.58 -2.89 7.21
CA ILE A 53 -3.92 -1.51 7.60
C ILE A 53 -4.71 -1.46 8.91
N SER A 54 -5.49 -2.48 9.24
CA SER A 54 -6.24 -2.55 10.52
C SER A 54 -5.45 -3.21 11.65
N GLY A 55 -4.33 -3.87 11.35
CA GLY A 55 -3.59 -4.68 12.32
C GLY A 55 -4.38 -5.88 12.86
N SER A 56 -5.41 -6.35 12.16
CA SER A 56 -6.28 -7.44 12.60
C SER A 56 -6.64 -8.40 11.47
N TYR A 57 -6.78 -9.68 11.78
CA TYR A 57 -7.18 -10.68 10.78
C TYR A 57 -8.58 -10.40 10.20
N GLY A 58 -8.77 -10.80 8.94
CA GLY A 58 -9.99 -10.61 8.17
C GLY A 58 -11.27 -11.09 8.87
N ASN A 59 -11.19 -12.22 9.58
CA ASN A 59 -12.33 -12.77 10.32
C ASN A 59 -12.80 -11.86 11.46
N ARG A 60 -11.92 -10.99 11.98
CA ARG A 60 -12.23 -9.99 13.00
C ARG A 60 -12.66 -8.67 12.38
N ASN A 61 -11.90 -8.19 11.39
CA ASN A 61 -12.11 -6.88 10.77
C ASN A 61 -13.22 -6.85 9.71
N GLY A 62 -13.75 -8.01 9.30
CA GLY A 62 -14.84 -8.15 8.34
C GLY A 62 -14.40 -8.48 6.91
N CYS A 63 -13.14 -8.27 6.53
CA CYS A 63 -12.60 -8.53 5.19
C CYS A 63 -11.83 -9.86 5.13
N PHE A 64 -12.56 -10.97 5.06
CA PHE A 64 -11.99 -12.35 4.99
C PHE A 64 -12.28 -13.07 3.67
N SER A 65 -12.68 -12.35 2.62
CA SER A 65 -12.84 -12.90 1.27
C SER A 65 -12.67 -11.81 0.23
N TYR A 66 -12.52 -12.22 -1.03
CA TYR A 66 -12.42 -11.30 -2.17
C TYR A 66 -13.61 -10.31 -2.27
N TRP A 67 -14.80 -10.67 -1.80
CA TRP A 67 -16.00 -9.83 -1.88
C TRP A 67 -16.30 -9.06 -0.58
N HIS A 68 -15.43 -9.15 0.42
CA HIS A 68 -15.70 -8.63 1.76
C HIS A 68 -15.04 -7.29 2.08
N SER A 69 -14.39 -6.61 1.11
CA SER A 69 -13.89 -5.23 1.31
C SER A 69 -14.98 -4.30 1.84
N ILE A 70 -16.18 -4.36 1.24
CA ILE A 70 -17.34 -3.54 1.67
C ILE A 70 -17.86 -3.89 3.07
N LYS A 71 -17.48 -5.05 3.62
CA LYS A 71 -17.86 -5.50 4.96
C LYS A 71 -16.81 -5.14 6.02
N PHE A 72 -15.78 -4.38 5.65
CA PHE A 72 -14.80 -3.90 6.61
C PHE A 72 -15.49 -3.08 7.71
N LYS A 73 -15.26 -3.47 8.96
CA LYS A 73 -15.86 -2.88 10.15
C LYS A 73 -15.12 -1.60 10.55
N LYS A 74 -15.18 -0.60 9.68
CA LYS A 74 -14.43 0.68 9.82
C LYS A 74 -14.66 1.43 11.13
N PHE A 75 -15.81 1.21 11.79
CA PHE A 75 -16.11 1.84 13.07
C PHE A 75 -15.60 1.05 14.29
N GLU A 76 -15.23 -0.23 14.10
CA GLU A 76 -14.64 -1.08 15.15
C GLU A 76 -13.10 -1.14 15.04
N PHE A 77 -12.55 -0.94 13.84
CA PHE A 77 -11.12 -1.07 13.57
C PHE A 77 -10.55 0.19 12.96
N LYS A 78 -9.85 0.96 13.79
CA LYS A 78 -9.07 2.12 13.34
C LYS A 78 -7.88 1.67 12.51
N THR A 79 -7.68 2.33 11.39
CA THR A 79 -6.65 2.03 10.40
C THR A 79 -5.34 2.75 10.70
N LEU A 80 -4.22 2.20 10.23
CA LEU A 80 -2.90 2.84 10.26
C LEU A 80 -2.96 4.26 9.68
N THR A 81 -3.71 4.46 8.59
CA THR A 81 -3.89 5.78 7.98
C THR A 81 -4.55 6.76 8.94
N GLU A 82 -5.65 6.37 9.60
CA GLU A 82 -6.32 7.24 10.59
C GLU A 82 -5.40 7.57 11.78
N TYR A 83 -4.59 6.62 12.25
CA TYR A 83 -3.58 6.92 13.27
C TYR A 83 -2.53 7.94 12.80
N LEU A 84 -2.10 7.86 11.54
CA LEU A 84 -1.11 8.78 10.97
C LEU A 84 -1.73 10.16 10.72
N HIS A 85 -2.95 10.22 10.19
CA HIS A 85 -3.69 11.45 9.97
C HIS A 85 -3.93 12.19 11.29
N ASP A 86 -4.40 11.51 12.34
CA ASP A 86 -4.55 12.09 13.68
C ASP A 86 -3.21 12.55 14.28
N ALA A 87 -2.12 11.89 13.91
CA ALA A 87 -0.78 12.32 14.26
C ALA A 87 -0.29 13.49 13.37
N GLY A 88 -1.13 14.09 12.53
CA GLY A 88 -0.82 15.25 11.69
C GLY A 88 0.04 14.93 10.48
N TYR A 89 0.01 13.69 9.98
CA TYR A 89 0.60 13.35 8.69
C TYR A 89 -0.34 13.74 7.56
N TYR A 90 0.21 14.20 6.45
CA TYR A 90 -0.52 14.29 5.18
C TYR A 90 -0.58 12.90 4.56
N THR A 91 -1.76 12.42 4.22
CA THR A 91 -2.02 11.02 3.89
C THR A 91 -2.53 10.88 2.47
N TYR A 92 -1.85 10.06 1.67
CA TYR A 92 -2.12 9.92 0.23
C TYR A 92 -2.14 8.45 -0.17
N ALA A 93 -3.17 8.02 -0.89
CA ALA A 93 -3.26 6.70 -1.51
C ALA A 93 -3.39 6.79 -3.03
N ASP A 94 -2.68 5.90 -3.72
CA ASP A 94 -2.76 5.68 -5.17
C ASP A 94 -3.05 4.20 -5.46
N ILE A 95 -4.25 3.89 -5.96
CA ILE A 95 -4.73 2.52 -6.16
C ILE A 95 -5.56 2.36 -7.45
N HIS A 96 -5.66 1.14 -7.98
CA HIS A 96 -6.47 0.83 -9.17
C HIS A 96 -7.95 0.54 -8.86
N SER A 97 -8.30 0.28 -7.59
CA SER A 97 -9.67 -0.02 -7.17
C SER A 97 -9.90 0.35 -5.71
N ASP A 98 -11.07 0.91 -5.40
CA ASP A 98 -11.54 1.22 -4.06
C ASP A 98 -11.75 -0.03 -3.17
N LEU A 99 -11.76 -1.23 -3.75
CA LEU A 99 -11.85 -2.48 -3.01
C LEU A 99 -10.53 -2.89 -2.33
N VAL A 100 -9.40 -2.31 -2.76
CA VAL A 100 -8.06 -2.68 -2.28
C VAL A 100 -7.81 -2.20 -0.85
N LEU A 101 -8.22 -0.97 -0.55
CA LEU A 101 -7.85 -0.25 0.66
C LEU A 101 -9.06 0.53 1.20
N PRO A 102 -9.36 0.50 2.51
CA PRO A 102 -10.38 1.37 3.07
C PRO A 102 -9.94 2.84 2.92
N ASN A 103 -10.86 3.70 2.47
CA ASN A 103 -10.59 5.12 2.21
C ASN A 103 -10.55 6.01 3.47
N SER A 104 -10.74 5.43 4.66
CA SER A 104 -10.82 6.18 5.91
C SER A 104 -9.45 6.74 6.31
N GLY A 105 -9.42 8.00 6.71
CA GLY A 105 -8.22 8.69 7.20
C GLY A 105 -7.26 9.20 6.13
N PHE A 106 -7.63 9.17 4.85
CA PHE A 106 -6.83 9.75 3.76
C PHE A 106 -7.23 11.19 3.45
N ASP A 107 -6.25 12.08 3.29
CA ASP A 107 -6.44 13.44 2.75
C ASP A 107 -6.68 13.39 1.24
N GLU A 108 -5.98 12.49 0.56
CA GLU A 108 -6.15 12.22 -0.87
C GLU A 108 -6.22 10.71 -1.10
N PHE A 109 -7.20 10.29 -1.91
CA PHE A 109 -7.44 8.90 -2.24
C PHE A 109 -7.75 8.78 -3.73
N GLU A 110 -6.71 8.55 -4.54
CA GLU A 110 -6.85 8.48 -5.98
C GLU A 110 -7.06 7.04 -6.44
N VAL A 111 -8.13 6.85 -7.21
CA VAL A 111 -8.41 5.61 -7.93
C VAL A 111 -8.16 5.85 -9.42
N PHE A 112 -7.27 5.07 -10.03
CA PHE A 112 -6.91 5.20 -11.44
C PHE A 112 -7.33 3.96 -12.25
N ASP A 113 -7.45 4.15 -13.57
CA ASP A 113 -7.64 3.04 -14.52
C ASP A 113 -6.26 2.47 -14.91
N GLU A 114 -5.99 1.24 -14.49
CA GLU A 114 -4.73 0.53 -14.72
C GLU A 114 -4.40 0.34 -16.22
N SER A 115 -5.42 0.35 -17.10
CA SER A 115 -5.24 0.17 -18.54
C SER A 115 -4.71 1.42 -19.26
N LEU A 116 -4.72 2.58 -18.58
CA LEU A 116 -4.43 3.88 -19.18
C LEU A 116 -3.18 4.55 -18.60
N VAL A 117 -2.47 3.91 -17.67
CA VAL A 117 -1.38 4.54 -16.91
C VAL A 117 -0.06 3.79 -16.96
N ASP A 118 1.04 4.53 -17.05
CA ASP A 118 2.37 4.02 -16.71
C ASP A 118 2.57 4.18 -15.20
N LEU A 119 2.44 3.06 -14.46
CA LEU A 119 2.62 3.06 -13.00
C LEU A 119 3.99 3.54 -12.56
N LYS A 120 5.05 3.29 -13.33
CA LYS A 120 6.39 3.74 -12.97
C LYS A 120 6.46 5.27 -13.03
N GLN A 121 5.92 5.87 -14.10
CA GLN A 121 5.88 7.32 -14.22
C GLN A 121 4.98 7.94 -13.17
N ARG A 122 3.78 7.38 -12.96
CA ARG A 122 2.80 7.84 -11.97
C ARG A 122 3.38 7.82 -10.56
N HIS A 123 3.93 6.70 -10.11
CA HIS A 123 4.55 6.60 -8.79
C HIS A 123 5.75 7.53 -8.62
N SER A 124 6.57 7.71 -9.65
CA SER A 124 7.69 8.66 -9.60
C SER A 124 7.20 10.10 -9.39
N ASN A 125 6.16 10.50 -10.12
CA ASN A 125 5.56 11.84 -9.98
C ASN A 125 4.95 12.05 -8.58
N LEU A 126 4.32 11.02 -8.01
CA LEU A 126 3.75 11.09 -6.66
C LEU A 126 4.83 11.22 -5.58
N ILE A 127 5.96 10.54 -5.74
CA ILE A 127 7.09 10.67 -4.81
C ILE A 127 7.65 12.10 -4.85
N GLU A 128 7.78 12.72 -6.03
CA GLU A 128 8.19 14.12 -6.15
C GLU A 128 7.14 15.09 -5.54
N LYS A 129 5.84 14.82 -5.73
CA LYS A 129 4.76 15.58 -5.07
C LYS A 129 4.86 15.52 -3.54
N MET A 130 5.16 14.34 -2.98
CA MET A 130 5.33 14.18 -1.52
C MET A 130 6.62 14.82 -1.00
N LYS A 131 7.68 14.83 -1.82
CA LYS A 131 8.92 15.54 -1.48
C LYS A 131 8.67 17.03 -1.25
N ALA A 132 7.86 17.68 -2.10
CA ALA A 132 7.48 19.08 -1.92
C ALA A 132 6.78 19.31 -0.57
N LYS A 133 5.84 18.43 -0.18
CA LYS A 133 5.19 18.48 1.16
C LYS A 133 6.21 18.40 2.30
N ASN A 134 7.20 17.52 2.17
CA ASN A 134 8.25 17.37 3.17
C ASN A 134 9.20 18.58 3.24
N GLU A 135 9.45 19.27 2.12
CA GLU A 135 10.20 20.53 2.07
C GLU A 135 9.45 21.65 2.82
N ASP A 136 8.11 21.63 2.80
CA ASP A 136 7.23 22.49 3.60
C ASP A 136 7.12 22.05 5.08
N ASN A 137 8.01 21.16 5.54
CA ASN A 137 8.01 20.55 6.88
C ASN A 137 6.74 19.75 7.24
N GLN A 138 5.93 19.38 6.25
CA GLN A 138 4.79 18.49 6.45
C GLN A 138 5.23 17.03 6.34
N SER A 139 5.08 16.26 7.43
CA SER A 139 5.29 14.81 7.35
C SER A 139 4.17 14.14 6.57
N PHE A 140 4.50 13.08 5.82
CA PHE A 140 3.52 12.41 4.98
C PHE A 140 3.53 10.89 5.10
N PHE A 141 2.39 10.30 4.78
CA PHE A 141 2.17 8.88 4.53
C PHE A 141 1.70 8.71 3.09
N LEU A 142 2.45 7.92 2.31
CA LEU A 142 2.12 7.60 0.93
C LEU A 142 1.94 6.09 0.77
N TYR A 143 0.77 5.67 0.33
CA TYR A 143 0.49 4.30 -0.10
C TYR A 143 0.50 4.23 -1.63
N LEU A 144 1.35 3.36 -2.19
CA LEU A 144 1.45 3.09 -3.62
C LEU A 144 1.13 1.62 -3.90
N HIS A 145 0.24 1.37 -4.85
CA HIS A 145 -0.09 0.02 -5.30
C HIS A 145 0.48 -0.25 -6.69
N TYR A 146 1.39 -1.22 -6.81
CA TYR A 146 2.02 -1.59 -8.06
C TYR A 146 1.52 -2.95 -8.54
N GLU A 147 0.54 -2.98 -9.46
CA GLU A 147 -0.02 -4.24 -9.97
C GLU A 147 0.51 -4.71 -11.33
N SER A 148 1.56 -4.11 -11.91
CA SER A 148 2.02 -4.49 -13.26
C SER A 148 2.40 -5.97 -13.43
N ILE A 149 2.77 -6.67 -12.34
CA ILE A 149 3.03 -8.12 -12.39
C ILE A 149 1.71 -8.89 -12.55
N HIS A 150 0.68 -8.49 -11.81
CA HIS A 150 -0.66 -9.08 -11.86
C HIS A 150 -1.29 -8.89 -13.24
N THR A 151 -1.29 -7.66 -13.78
CA THR A 151 -1.85 -7.37 -15.10
C THR A 151 -1.09 -8.06 -16.23
N GLY A 152 0.23 -8.26 -16.06
CA GLY A 152 1.04 -9.06 -16.98
C GLY A 152 0.62 -10.52 -17.08
N ILE A 153 0.03 -11.11 -16.01
CA ILE A 153 -0.47 -12.49 -16.01
C ILE A 153 -1.82 -12.59 -16.74
N LEU A 154 -2.70 -11.60 -16.58
CA LEU A 154 -4.00 -11.58 -17.27
C LEU A 154 -3.86 -11.54 -18.80
N ASN A 155 -2.77 -10.94 -19.29
CA ASN A 155 -2.47 -10.79 -20.71
C ASN A 155 -1.53 -11.88 -21.27
N SER A 156 -1.19 -12.90 -20.47
CA SER A 156 -0.24 -13.96 -20.84
C SER A 156 -0.88 -15.25 -21.37
#